data_AF-W2MHJ9-F1
#
_entry.id   AF-W2MHJ9-F1
#
_cell.length_a   1.000
_cell.length_b   1.000
_cell.length_c   1.000
_cell.angle_alpha   90.00
_cell.angle_beta   90.00
_cell.angle_gamma   90.00
#
_symmetry.space_group_name_H-M   'P 1'
#
loop_
_entity.id
_entity.type
_entity.pdbx_description
1 polymer ?
#
loop_
_entity_poly.entity_id
_entity_poly.type
_entity_poly.pdbx_seq_one_letter_code
_entity_poly.pdbx_strand_id
1 'polypeptide(L)'
;MTTLEQLSEHCRTGIEQDLIAVAATFGIAAPLKRTEQHGSLIDEEMVNFHSSLAIASGKPLADFVRLVRGQTAADPRPNKDMYELPRPKDPALHEAWGRWMTSSKMEPLQSGYRTGHRDRPPDRGTTGQFTNPFLKYDGIFAKEVYISVVGVVDKDGTDIRIIDDYSFPDGASINDFTDRSNLPVISYSPPGDIARRIFELRRQYSNVRILILLGDVSGAFRHVSICADHAHMFAFVIDG
;
A
#
# COMPACT_ATOMS: atom_id res chain seq x y z
N MET A 1 -11.89 -8.52 -17.96
CA MET A 1 -11.98 -7.33 -17.08
C MET A 1 -13.28 -7.36 -16.28
N THR A 2 -14.44 -7.50 -16.94
CA THR A 2 -15.76 -7.60 -16.29
C THR A 2 -15.85 -8.58 -15.12
N THR A 3 -15.22 -9.76 -15.20
CA THR A 3 -15.23 -10.75 -14.11
C THR A 3 -14.41 -10.32 -12.88
N LEU A 4 -13.28 -9.64 -13.06
CA LEU A 4 -12.45 -9.16 -11.94
C LEU A 4 -13.08 -7.95 -11.27
N GLU A 5 -13.69 -7.06 -12.06
CA GLU A 5 -14.45 -5.91 -11.55
C GLU A 5 -15.67 -6.39 -10.74
N GLN A 6 -16.41 -7.37 -11.23
CA GLN A 6 -17.54 -7.97 -10.51
C GLN A 6 -17.12 -8.65 -9.20
N LEU A 7 -15.97 -9.33 -9.19
CA LEU A 7 -15.44 -9.97 -8.00
C LEU A 7 -14.97 -8.94 -6.97
N SER A 8 -14.26 -7.89 -7.40
CA SER A 8 -13.85 -6.79 -6.53
C SER A 8 -15.05 -6.09 -5.90
N GLU A 9 -16.08 -5.81 -6.71
CA GLU A 9 -17.33 -5.20 -6.26
C GLU A 9 -18.07 -6.07 -5.24
N HIS A 10 -18.07 -7.38 -5.46
CA HIS A 10 -18.65 -8.35 -4.52
C HIS A 10 -17.90 -8.34 -3.18
N CYS A 11 -16.56 -8.38 -3.20
CA CYS A 11 -15.75 -8.30 -1.99
C CYS A 11 -16.01 -6.99 -1.24
N ARG A 12 -16.06 -5.86 -1.93
CA ARG A 12 -16.34 -4.55 -1.36
C ARG A 12 -17.70 -4.51 -0.68
N THR A 13 -18.74 -4.97 -1.36
CA THR A 13 -20.12 -5.02 -0.84
C THR A 13 -20.22 -5.90 0.40
N GLY A 14 -19.55 -7.06 0.40
CA GLY A 14 -19.52 -7.95 1.57
C GLY A 14 -18.90 -7.29 2.81
N ILE A 15 -17.75 -6.62 2.63
CA ILE A 15 -17.08 -5.89 3.72
C ILE A 15 -17.97 -4.77 4.27
N GLU A 16 -18.62 -4.01 3.38
CA GLU A 16 -19.54 -2.93 3.78
C GLU A 16 -20.73 -3.48 4.59
N GLN A 17 -21.33 -4.59 4.15
CA GLN A 17 -22.42 -5.25 4.87
C GLN A 17 -22.00 -5.74 6.26
N ASP A 18 -20.82 -6.36 6.37
CA ASP A 18 -20.28 -6.81 7.65
C ASP A 18 -20.05 -5.63 8.61
N LEU A 19 -19.51 -4.51 8.10
CA LEU A 19 -19.32 -3.29 8.89
C LEU A 19 -20.65 -2.68 9.35
N ILE A 20 -21.66 -2.64 8.48
CA ILE A 20 -23.01 -2.19 8.83
C ILE A 20 -23.61 -3.08 9.92
N ALA A 21 -23.47 -4.40 9.80
CA ALA A 21 -23.96 -5.34 10.79
C ALA A 21 -23.30 -5.12 12.16
N VAL A 22 -21.98 -4.92 12.20
CA VAL A 22 -21.26 -4.61 13.44
C VAL A 22 -21.69 -3.24 13.99
N ALA A 23 -21.80 -2.21 13.15
CA ALA A 23 -22.25 -0.87 13.57
C ALA A 23 -23.66 -0.89 14.17
N ALA A 24 -24.56 -1.68 13.60
CA ALA A 24 -25.92 -1.85 14.11
C ALA A 24 -25.96 -2.42 15.54
N THR A 25 -25.00 -3.27 15.93
CA THR A 25 -24.91 -3.78 17.32
C THR A 25 -24.61 -2.68 18.34
N PHE A 26 -24.07 -1.54 17.90
CA PHE A 26 -23.77 -0.38 18.72
C PHE A 26 -24.76 0.79 18.48
N GLY A 27 -25.81 0.58 17.67
CA GLY A 27 -26.77 1.62 17.32
C GLY A 27 -26.21 2.74 16.44
N ILE A 28 -25.09 2.47 15.73
CA ILE A 28 -24.45 3.45 14.84
C ILE A 28 -25.04 3.30 13.44
N ALA A 29 -25.58 4.39 12.89
CA ALA A 29 -26.07 4.44 11.53
C ALA A 29 -24.88 4.48 10.54
N ALA A 30 -24.89 3.60 9.55
CA ALA A 30 -23.92 3.64 8.47
C ALA A 30 -24.28 4.74 7.46
N PRO A 31 -23.28 5.41 6.84
CA PRO A 31 -23.53 6.38 5.79
C PRO A 31 -24.21 5.71 4.59
N LEU A 32 -25.15 6.43 3.96
CA LEU A 32 -26.06 5.88 2.94
C LEU A 32 -25.35 5.53 1.62
N LYS A 33 -24.25 6.22 1.31
CA LYS A 33 -23.34 5.93 0.19
C LYS A 33 -21.96 6.49 0.51
N ARG A 34 -20.90 5.80 0.11
CA ARG A 34 -19.58 6.42 -0.03
C ARG A 34 -19.75 7.56 -1.03
N THR A 35 -19.32 8.77 -0.69
CA THR A 35 -19.43 9.89 -1.61
C THR A 35 -18.55 9.56 -2.81
N GLU A 36 -19.13 9.33 -4.00
CA GLU A 36 -18.37 9.19 -5.26
C GLU A 36 -17.78 10.55 -5.70
N GLN A 37 -17.36 11.38 -4.75
CA GLN A 37 -16.59 12.56 -5.08
C GLN A 37 -15.17 12.12 -5.39
N HIS A 38 -14.94 11.85 -6.68
CA HIS A 38 -13.63 11.99 -7.29
C HIS A 38 -13.21 13.46 -7.17
N GLY A 39 -12.66 13.84 -6.02
CA GLY A 39 -12.23 15.19 -5.73
C GLY A 39 -11.41 15.21 -4.45
N SER A 40 -10.54 16.19 -4.36
CA SER A 40 -9.53 16.47 -3.31
C SER A 40 -10.06 16.66 -1.87
N LEU A 41 -11.27 16.19 -1.56
CA LEU A 41 -11.95 16.37 -0.28
C LEU A 41 -11.99 15.06 0.51
N ILE A 42 -11.76 15.16 1.83
CA ILE A 42 -11.87 14.04 2.75
C ILE A 42 -13.35 13.71 2.93
N ASP A 43 -13.72 12.42 2.87
CA ASP A 43 -15.08 11.96 3.16
C ASP A 43 -15.32 12.00 4.67
N GLU A 44 -15.73 13.16 5.17
CA GLU A 44 -15.97 13.42 6.60
C GLU A 44 -17.04 12.48 7.18
N GLU A 45 -18.06 12.10 6.42
CA GLU A 45 -19.09 11.16 6.88
C GLU A 45 -18.49 9.78 7.16
N MET A 46 -17.64 9.28 6.26
CA MET A 46 -16.92 8.02 6.47
C MET A 46 -15.92 8.11 7.62
N VAL A 47 -15.21 9.23 7.77
CA VAL A 47 -14.30 9.46 8.90
C VAL A 47 -15.07 9.43 10.22
N ASN A 48 -16.20 10.13 10.30
CA ASN A 48 -17.05 10.17 11.50
C ASN A 48 -17.67 8.79 11.82
N PHE A 49 -18.13 8.07 10.81
CA PHE A 49 -18.64 6.70 10.96
C PHE A 49 -17.58 5.76 11.52
N HIS A 50 -16.38 5.72 10.91
CA HIS A 50 -15.30 4.87 11.37
C HIS A 50 -14.79 5.25 12.76
N SER A 51 -14.72 6.55 13.07
CA SER A 51 -14.30 7.04 14.38
C SER A 51 -15.29 6.62 15.47
N SER A 52 -16.59 6.81 15.22
CA SER A 52 -17.66 6.39 16.14
C SER A 52 -17.64 4.88 16.36
N LEU A 53 -17.47 4.10 15.28
CA LEU A 53 -17.40 2.64 15.37
C LEU A 53 -16.15 2.16 16.12
N ALA A 54 -15.01 2.80 15.91
CA ALA A 54 -13.79 2.51 16.64
C ALA A 54 -13.98 2.70 18.14
N ILE A 55 -14.51 3.86 18.54
CA ILE A 55 -14.81 4.20 19.94
C ILE A 55 -15.77 3.20 20.56
N ALA A 56 -16.93 2.97 19.92
CA ALA A 56 -17.96 2.10 20.47
C ALA A 56 -17.52 0.64 20.56
N SER A 57 -16.72 0.18 19.60
CA SER A 57 -16.25 -1.20 19.58
C SER A 57 -15.17 -1.51 20.63
N GLY A 58 -14.44 -0.49 21.11
CA GLY A 58 -13.34 -0.65 22.07
C GLY A 58 -12.22 -1.59 21.60
N LYS A 59 -12.14 -1.87 20.30
CA LYS A 59 -11.18 -2.85 19.75
C LYS A 59 -9.77 -2.25 19.74
N PRO A 60 -8.72 -3.07 19.97
CA PRO A 60 -7.35 -2.67 19.66
C PRO A 60 -7.23 -2.23 18.19
N LEU A 61 -6.37 -1.25 17.89
CA LEU A 61 -6.24 -0.68 16.54
C LEU A 61 -6.05 -1.75 15.46
N ALA A 62 -5.21 -2.75 15.70
CA ALA A 62 -4.94 -3.80 14.74
C ALA A 62 -6.20 -4.63 14.42
N ASP A 63 -7.02 -4.92 15.43
CA ASP A 63 -8.27 -5.67 15.26
C ASP A 63 -9.35 -4.83 14.60
N PHE A 64 -9.37 -3.53 14.88
CA PHE A 64 -10.23 -2.59 14.17
C PHE A 64 -9.84 -2.46 12.69
N VAL A 65 -8.54 -2.37 12.38
CA VAL A 65 -8.04 -2.36 11.00
C VAL A 65 -8.38 -3.66 10.27
N ARG A 66 -8.29 -4.82 10.94
CA ARG A 66 -8.73 -6.10 10.39
C ARG A 66 -10.21 -6.11 10.08
N LEU A 67 -11.05 -5.61 11.00
CA LEU A 67 -12.49 -5.47 10.80
C LEU A 67 -12.83 -4.61 9.58
N VAL A 68 -12.24 -3.41 9.47
CA VAL A 68 -12.47 -2.49 8.34
C VAL A 68 -12.07 -3.10 6.99
N ARG A 69 -11.12 -4.04 6.98
CA ARG A 69 -10.64 -4.73 5.77
C ARG A 69 -11.34 -6.06 5.51
N GLY A 70 -12.31 -6.47 6.34
CA GLY A 70 -12.93 -7.79 6.27
C GLY A 70 -11.96 -8.96 6.45
N GLN A 71 -10.89 -8.77 7.22
CA GLN A 71 -9.98 -9.86 7.57
C GLN A 71 -10.64 -10.77 8.60
N THR A 72 -10.76 -12.05 8.24
CA THR A 72 -11.35 -13.09 9.10
C THR A 72 -10.38 -14.25 9.24
N ALA A 73 -10.66 -15.18 10.15
CA ALA A 73 -9.88 -16.42 10.25
C ALA A 73 -9.95 -17.25 8.95
N ALA A 74 -11.07 -17.17 8.22
CA ALA A 74 -11.25 -17.88 6.95
C ALA A 74 -10.56 -17.18 5.77
N ASP A 75 -10.48 -15.84 5.80
CA ASP A 75 -9.75 -15.05 4.82
C ASP A 75 -8.92 -13.96 5.52
N PRO A 76 -7.64 -14.25 5.86
CA PRO A 76 -6.77 -13.31 6.55
C PRO A 76 -6.14 -12.28 5.60
N ARG A 77 -6.41 -12.33 4.30
CA ARG A 77 -5.77 -11.44 3.32
C ARG A 77 -6.19 -9.98 3.60
N PRO A 78 -5.25 -9.03 3.67
CA PRO A 78 -5.58 -7.64 3.92
C PRO A 78 -6.12 -6.91 2.69
N ASN A 79 -5.72 -7.35 1.49
CA ASN A 79 -6.28 -6.91 0.21
C ASN A 79 -7.17 -8.03 -0.35
N LYS A 80 -8.48 -7.81 -0.42
CA LYS A 80 -9.45 -8.81 -0.91
C LYS A 80 -9.44 -8.96 -2.43
N ASP A 81 -8.99 -7.93 -3.13
CA ASP A 81 -8.86 -7.91 -4.58
C ASP A 81 -7.61 -8.63 -5.08
N MET A 82 -6.67 -8.96 -4.17
CA MET A 82 -5.50 -9.77 -4.51
C MET A 82 -5.90 -11.25 -4.55
N TYR A 83 -6.41 -11.68 -5.70
CA TYR A 83 -6.79 -13.07 -5.96
C TYR A 83 -5.56 -13.95 -6.17
N GLU A 84 -5.34 -14.90 -5.27
CA GLU A 84 -4.50 -16.04 -5.58
C GLU A 84 -5.26 -16.96 -6.54
N LEU A 85 -4.62 -17.35 -7.64
CA LEU A 85 -5.22 -18.33 -8.53
C LEU A 85 -5.37 -19.65 -7.76
N PRO A 86 -6.60 -20.16 -7.57
CA PRO A 86 -6.79 -21.43 -6.85
C PRO A 86 -6.03 -22.53 -7.59
N ARG A 87 -5.47 -23.48 -6.83
CA ARG A 87 -4.78 -24.63 -7.44
C ARG A 87 -5.72 -25.28 -8.47
N PRO A 88 -5.32 -25.40 -9.74
CA PRO A 88 -6.16 -25.98 -10.78
C PRO A 88 -6.61 -27.38 -10.39
N LYS A 89 -7.87 -27.72 -10.70
CA LYS A 89 -8.37 -29.09 -10.50
C LYS A 89 -7.68 -30.10 -11.43
N ASP A 90 -7.24 -29.63 -12.60
CA ASP A 90 -6.50 -30.41 -13.58
C ASP A 90 -5.04 -30.62 -13.11
N PRO A 91 -4.61 -31.88 -12.86
CA PRO A 91 -3.23 -32.19 -12.49
C PRO A 91 -2.19 -31.75 -13.52
N ALA A 92 -2.54 -31.68 -14.81
CA ALA A 92 -1.62 -31.28 -15.88
C ALA A 92 -1.17 -29.82 -15.74
N LEU A 93 -1.96 -28.99 -15.06
CA LEU A 93 -1.66 -27.57 -14.83
C LEU A 93 -0.91 -27.32 -13.52
N HIS A 94 -0.70 -28.34 -12.68
CA HIS A 94 -0.07 -28.17 -11.36
C HIS A 94 1.38 -27.72 -11.46
N GLU A 95 2.14 -28.20 -12.43
CA GLU A 95 3.54 -27.79 -12.63
C GLU A 95 3.63 -26.33 -13.09
N ALA A 96 2.78 -25.91 -14.04
CA ALA A 96 2.72 -24.53 -14.52
C ALA A 96 2.24 -23.56 -13.42
N TRP A 97 1.20 -23.95 -12.68
CA TRP A 97 0.71 -23.20 -11.52
C TRP A 97 1.78 -23.10 -10.43
N GLY A 98 2.46 -24.20 -10.10
CA GLY A 98 3.56 -24.22 -9.15
C GLY A 98 4.69 -23.29 -9.56
N ARG A 99 5.11 -23.34 -10.83
CA ARG A 99 6.11 -22.42 -11.39
C ARG A 99 5.69 -20.96 -11.25
N TRP A 100 4.44 -20.62 -11.59
CA TRP A 100 3.91 -19.25 -11.48
C TRP A 100 3.90 -18.76 -10.02
N MET A 101 3.47 -19.60 -9.08
CA MET A 101 3.47 -19.25 -7.66
C MET A 101 4.89 -19.13 -7.10
N THR A 102 5.84 -19.94 -7.59
CA THR A 102 7.25 -19.84 -7.23
C THR A 102 7.92 -18.62 -7.85
N SER A 103 7.64 -18.25 -9.11
CA SER A 103 8.21 -17.04 -9.72
C SER A 103 7.57 -15.75 -9.21
N SER A 104 6.36 -15.82 -8.66
CA SER A 104 5.72 -14.73 -7.91
C SER A 104 6.35 -14.53 -6.52
N LYS A 105 7.00 -15.56 -5.98
CA LYS A 105 7.90 -15.47 -4.82
C LYS A 105 9.29 -15.13 -5.35
N MET A 106 9.58 -13.85 -5.56
CA MET A 106 10.88 -13.41 -6.07
C MET A 106 12.04 -13.99 -5.24
N GLU A 107 12.71 -15.02 -5.74
CA GLU A 107 14.04 -15.38 -5.29
C GLU A 107 15.03 -14.40 -5.94
N PRO A 108 15.87 -13.69 -5.16
CA PRO A 108 16.79 -12.72 -5.71
C PRO A 108 17.81 -13.43 -6.61
N LEU A 109 17.77 -13.10 -7.91
CA LEU A 109 18.88 -13.40 -8.82
C LEU A 109 20.14 -12.74 -8.27
N GLN A 110 21.06 -13.54 -7.74
CA GLN A 110 22.39 -13.08 -7.34
C GLN A 110 23.14 -12.59 -8.58
N SER A 111 23.03 -11.30 -8.89
CA SER A 111 23.86 -10.63 -9.87
C SER A 111 24.94 -9.86 -9.14
N GLY A 112 26.19 -10.32 -9.26
CA GLY A 112 27.37 -9.82 -8.57
C GLY A 112 27.80 -8.43 -9.03
N TYR A 113 27.06 -7.39 -8.64
CA TYR A 113 27.46 -6.00 -8.84
C TYR A 113 27.81 -5.29 -7.54
N ARG A 114 28.88 -4.49 -7.63
CA ARG A 114 29.54 -3.79 -6.53
C ARG A 114 28.63 -2.74 -5.91
N THR A 115 28.50 -2.82 -4.59
CA THR A 115 27.85 -1.85 -3.72
C THR A 115 28.61 -0.52 -3.75
N GLY A 116 28.07 0.45 -4.47
CA GLY A 116 28.38 1.87 -4.29
C GLY A 116 27.17 2.53 -3.65
N HIS A 117 27.09 2.54 -2.31
CA HIS A 117 26.22 3.46 -1.61
C HIS A 117 26.66 4.88 -2.00
N ARG A 118 25.88 5.55 -2.85
CA ARG A 118 25.95 7.01 -2.94
C ARG A 118 24.97 7.53 -1.91
N ASP A 119 25.51 8.14 -0.87
CA ASP A 119 24.75 8.94 0.08
C ASP A 119 23.90 9.93 -0.72
N ARG A 120 22.59 9.83 -0.57
CA ARG A 120 21.64 10.78 -1.13
C ARG A 120 21.77 12.05 -0.28
N PRO A 121 22.10 13.22 -0.85
CA PRO A 121 22.11 14.44 -0.07
C PRO A 121 20.69 14.70 0.46
N PRO A 122 20.55 15.21 1.71
CA PRO A 122 19.24 15.56 2.24
C PRO A 122 18.65 16.67 1.37
N ASP A 123 17.48 16.41 0.81
CA ASP A 123 16.72 17.39 0.05
C ASP A 123 16.19 18.42 1.06
N ARG A 124 16.71 19.65 1.00
CA ARG A 124 16.28 20.75 1.87
C ARG A 124 14.95 21.30 1.37
N GLY A 125 13.87 20.60 1.70
CA GLY A 125 12.53 21.20 1.77
C GLY A 125 12.52 22.24 2.90
N THR A 126 11.96 23.41 2.63
CA THR A 126 11.92 24.54 3.56
C THR A 126 11.29 24.16 4.90
N THR A 127 12.09 24.26 5.95
CA THR A 127 11.74 24.06 7.36
C THR A 127 10.68 25.06 7.82
N GLY A 128 9.44 24.60 7.96
CA GLY A 128 8.54 25.10 9.00
C GLY A 128 8.94 24.47 10.33
N GLN A 129 9.05 25.25 11.40
CA GLN A 129 9.28 24.72 12.74
C GLN A 129 8.06 23.91 13.18
N PHE A 130 8.15 22.59 13.09
CA PHE A 130 7.18 21.70 13.73
C PHE A 130 7.94 20.87 14.75
N THR A 131 7.71 21.20 16.02
CA THR A 131 8.29 20.51 17.16
C THR A 131 7.78 19.07 17.19
N ASN A 132 8.66 18.12 16.91
CA ASN A 132 8.44 16.71 17.15
C ASN A 132 8.79 16.43 18.63
N PRO A 133 7.82 16.03 19.46
CA PRO A 133 8.16 14.99 20.42
C PRO A 133 6.93 14.13 20.76
N PHE A 134 6.94 12.83 20.42
CA PHE A 134 6.09 11.80 21.04
C PHE A 134 4.74 12.30 21.55
N LEU A 135 3.85 12.72 20.64
CA LEU A 135 2.46 12.95 21.02
C LEU A 135 1.87 11.58 21.34
N LYS A 136 1.89 11.21 22.62
CA LYS A 136 0.91 10.28 23.18
C LYS A 136 -0.44 10.92 22.95
N TYR A 137 -1.04 10.57 21.82
CA TYR A 137 -2.43 10.89 21.61
C TYR A 137 -3.21 9.97 22.54
N ASP A 138 -3.81 10.52 23.60
CA ASP A 138 -4.76 9.84 24.49
C ASP A 138 -6.09 9.57 23.75
N GLY A 139 -6.00 9.04 22.53
CA GLY A 139 -7.12 8.76 21.67
C GLY A 139 -7.63 7.34 21.81
N ILE A 140 -8.56 7.04 20.91
CA ILE A 140 -9.42 5.85 20.80
C ILE A 140 -8.69 4.49 21.00
N PHE A 141 -7.37 4.44 20.80
CA PHE A 141 -6.58 3.21 20.82
C PHE A 141 -5.48 3.23 21.88
N ALA A 142 -5.35 2.13 22.64
CA ALA A 142 -4.42 1.99 23.76
C ALA A 142 -2.91 1.87 23.38
N LYS A 143 -2.56 1.87 22.08
CA LYS A 143 -1.15 1.82 21.62
C LYS A 143 -0.65 3.23 21.34
N GLU A 144 0.63 3.47 21.63
CA GLU A 144 1.34 4.67 21.17
C GLU A 144 1.25 4.73 19.63
N VAL A 145 0.56 5.75 19.12
CA VAL A 145 0.46 6.04 17.69
C VAL A 145 1.64 6.93 17.32
N TYR A 146 2.37 6.58 16.27
CA TYR A 146 3.44 7.42 15.74
C TYR A 146 2.83 8.44 14.78
N ILE A 147 3.13 9.73 15.01
CA ILE A 147 2.66 10.83 14.17
C ILE A 147 3.81 11.32 13.32
N SER A 148 3.72 11.11 12.01
CA SER A 148 4.69 11.60 11.03
C SER A 148 4.36 13.02 10.56
N VAL A 149 5.39 13.70 10.05
CA VAL A 149 5.25 15.03 9.45
C VAL A 149 4.76 14.87 8.03
N VAL A 150 3.85 15.75 7.62
CA VAL A 150 3.28 15.76 6.27
C VAL A 150 3.63 17.06 5.55
N GLY A 151 4.07 16.94 4.30
CA GLY A 151 4.26 18.04 3.37
C GLY A 151 3.21 18.03 2.26
N VAL A 152 2.90 19.21 1.72
CA VAL A 152 2.05 19.37 0.53
C VAL A 152 2.91 19.89 -0.60
N VAL A 153 2.81 19.24 -1.76
CA VAL A 153 3.59 19.58 -2.96
C VAL A 153 2.66 19.74 -4.16
N ASP A 154 2.80 20.87 -4.86
CA ASP A 154 2.14 21.08 -6.14
C ASP A 154 2.74 20.18 -7.21
N LYS A 155 1.89 19.46 -7.94
CA LYS A 155 2.34 18.59 -9.04
C LYS A 155 2.38 19.32 -10.38
N ASP A 156 1.34 20.09 -10.68
CA ASP A 156 1.14 20.78 -11.96
C ASP A 156 0.18 21.99 -11.89
N GLY A 157 -0.12 22.49 -10.68
CA GLY A 157 -1.06 23.58 -10.45
C GLY A 157 -2.54 23.20 -10.51
N THR A 158 -2.86 21.93 -10.81
CA THR A 158 -4.23 21.39 -10.75
C THR A 158 -4.41 20.30 -9.71
N ASP A 159 -3.29 19.71 -9.26
CA ASP A 159 -3.25 18.58 -8.34
C ASP A 159 -2.21 18.84 -7.23
N ILE A 160 -2.59 18.49 -6.00
CA ILE A 160 -1.72 18.54 -4.83
C ILE A 160 -1.36 17.13 -4.40
N ARG A 161 -0.12 16.95 -3.95
CA ARG A 161 0.35 15.69 -3.38
C ARG A 161 0.68 15.89 -1.93
N ILE A 162 -0.01 15.11 -1.10
CA ILE A 162 0.32 14.96 0.31
C ILE A 162 1.47 13.94 0.39
N ILE A 163 2.58 14.33 1.01
CA ILE A 163 3.78 13.51 1.20
C ILE A 163 3.99 13.32 2.68
N ASP A 164 3.94 12.06 3.09
CA ASP A 164 4.25 11.64 4.45
C ASP A 164 5.75 11.40 4.60
N ASP A 165 6.42 12.16 5.48
CA ASP A 165 7.87 12.07 5.67
C ASP A 165 8.23 11.02 6.73
N TYR A 166 8.46 9.80 6.24
CA TYR A 166 8.93 8.68 7.05
C TYR A 166 10.42 8.68 7.36
N SER A 167 11.18 9.68 6.88
CA SER A 167 12.61 9.83 7.18
C SER A 167 12.91 10.85 8.27
N PHE A 168 11.89 11.56 8.76
CA PHE A 168 12.03 12.52 9.84
C PHE A 168 11.42 12.00 11.16
N PRO A 169 12.04 12.31 12.32
CA PRO A 169 13.36 12.91 12.48
C PRO A 169 14.47 11.86 12.36
N ASP A 170 15.66 12.30 11.94
CA ASP A 170 16.80 11.41 11.74
C ASP A 170 17.17 10.66 13.04
N GLY A 171 17.33 9.34 12.96
CA GLY A 171 17.62 8.45 14.09
C GLY A 171 16.42 8.07 14.95
N ALA A 172 15.22 8.59 14.66
CA ALA A 172 13.98 8.22 15.32
C ALA A 172 12.78 8.22 14.36
N SER A 173 13.04 8.08 13.05
CA SER A 173 12.01 8.03 12.02
C SER A 173 11.43 6.63 11.86
N ILE A 174 10.27 6.51 11.22
CA ILE A 174 9.67 5.21 10.86
C ILE A 174 10.67 4.37 10.04
N ASN A 175 11.41 5.02 9.14
CA ASN A 175 12.43 4.36 8.33
C ASN A 175 13.58 3.79 9.17
N ASP A 176 13.94 4.41 10.30
CA ASP A 176 14.99 3.94 11.21
C ASP A 176 14.54 2.74 12.04
N PHE A 177 13.25 2.69 12.40
CA PHE A 177 12.66 1.56 13.13
C PHE A 177 12.27 0.38 12.24
N THR A 178 12.26 0.56 10.92
CA THR A 178 11.88 -0.50 9.98
C THR A 178 12.99 -1.55 9.89
N ASP A 179 12.67 -2.80 10.28
CA ASP A 179 13.56 -3.94 10.07
C ASP A 179 13.66 -4.28 8.57
N ARG A 180 14.89 -4.20 8.04
CA ARG A 180 15.23 -4.46 6.64
C ARG A 180 16.04 -5.75 6.47
N SER A 181 16.29 -6.49 7.55
CA SER A 181 17.15 -7.67 7.55
C SER A 181 16.66 -8.79 6.63
N ASN A 182 15.34 -8.88 6.42
CA ASN A 182 14.71 -9.91 5.60
C ASN A 182 14.27 -9.40 4.21
N LEU A 183 14.72 -8.20 3.80
CA LEU A 183 14.44 -7.72 2.45
C LEU A 183 15.37 -8.41 1.45
N PRO A 184 14.85 -8.94 0.32
CA PRO A 184 15.70 -9.52 -0.70
C PRO A 184 16.63 -8.46 -1.28
N VAL A 185 17.83 -8.87 -1.69
CA VAL A 185 18.74 -7.98 -2.40
C VAL A 185 18.08 -7.52 -3.69
N ILE A 186 17.80 -6.22 -3.77
CA ILE A 186 17.18 -5.63 -4.94
C ILE A 186 18.26 -5.44 -6.01
N SER A 187 18.07 -6.06 -7.17
CA SER A 187 18.91 -5.86 -8.35
C SER A 187 18.05 -5.35 -9.49
N TYR A 188 18.46 -4.22 -10.09
CA TYR A 188 17.81 -3.67 -11.28
C TYR A 188 18.76 -3.78 -12.47
N SER A 189 18.27 -4.27 -13.60
CA SER A 189 19.00 -4.13 -14.86
C SER A 189 19.07 -2.63 -15.21
N PRO A 190 20.27 -2.04 -15.36
CA PRO A 190 20.38 -0.63 -15.71
C PRO A 190 19.72 -0.36 -17.08
N PRO A 191 19.24 0.88 -17.32
CA PRO A 191 18.66 1.25 -18.62
C PRO A 191 19.56 0.92 -19.83
N GLY A 192 20.88 0.94 -19.61
CA GLY A 192 21.87 0.56 -20.62
C GLY A 192 21.78 -0.89 -21.09
N ASP A 193 21.34 -1.82 -20.24
CA ASP A 193 21.18 -3.23 -20.61
C ASP A 193 19.99 -3.43 -21.54
N ILE A 194 18.88 -2.74 -21.26
CA ILE A 194 17.70 -2.71 -22.12
C ILE A 194 18.06 -2.10 -23.47
N ALA A 195 18.78 -0.96 -23.47
CA ALA A 195 19.23 -0.30 -24.70
C ALA A 195 20.15 -1.19 -25.53
N ARG A 196 21.12 -1.86 -24.88
CA ARG A 196 22.03 -2.81 -25.54
C ARG A 196 21.26 -3.97 -26.17
N ARG A 197 20.28 -4.52 -25.45
CA ARG A 197 19.45 -5.61 -25.96
C ARG A 197 18.66 -5.20 -27.20
N ILE A 198 18.08 -4.00 -27.20
CA ILE A 198 17.37 -3.44 -28.37
C ILE A 198 18.33 -3.31 -29.56
N PHE A 199 19.54 -2.78 -29.32
CA PHE A 199 20.55 -2.61 -30.36
C PHE A 199 21.01 -3.93 -30.97
N GLU A 200 21.29 -4.94 -30.13
CA GLU A 200 21.66 -6.29 -30.57
C GLU A 200 20.57 -6.94 -31.42
N LEU A 201 19.31 -6.88 -30.96
CA LEU A 201 18.16 -7.38 -31.71
C LEU A 201 18.03 -6.68 -33.05
N ARG A 202 18.28 -5.37 -33.11
CA ARG A 202 18.20 -4.59 -34.36
C ARG A 202 19.31 -4.97 -35.34
N ARG A 203 20.51 -5.27 -34.83
CA ARG A 203 21.63 -5.75 -35.65
C ARG A 203 21.37 -7.16 -36.18
N GLN A 204 20.78 -8.04 -35.37
CA GLN A 204 20.51 -9.43 -35.75
C GLN A 204 19.31 -9.57 -36.68
N TYR A 205 18.27 -8.75 -36.50
CA TYR A 205 17.02 -8.81 -37.25
C TYR A 205 16.73 -7.46 -37.92
N SER A 206 17.54 -7.08 -38.91
CA SER A 206 17.50 -5.76 -39.58
C SER A 206 16.16 -5.43 -40.24
N ASN A 207 15.42 -6.46 -40.66
CA ASN A 207 14.19 -6.32 -41.44
C ASN A 207 12.92 -6.66 -40.64
N VAL A 208 13.06 -6.92 -39.33
CA VAL A 208 11.94 -7.26 -38.45
C VAL A 208 11.62 -6.07 -37.55
N ARG A 209 10.32 -5.86 -37.30
CA ARG A 209 9.85 -4.88 -36.32
C ARG A 209 10.08 -5.43 -34.92
N ILE A 210 10.90 -4.74 -34.13
CA ILE A 210 11.11 -5.05 -32.72
C ILE A 210 10.01 -4.35 -31.92
N LEU A 211 9.27 -5.10 -31.11
CA LEU A 211 8.23 -4.58 -30.24
C LEU A 211 8.73 -4.63 -28.79
N ILE A 212 8.40 -3.60 -28.01
CA ILE A 212 8.71 -3.53 -26.57
C ILE A 212 7.36 -3.44 -25.85
N LEU A 213 7.19 -4.28 -24.83
CA LEU A 213 6.09 -4.14 -23.89
C LEU A 213 6.55 -3.22 -22.76
N LEU A 214 5.94 -2.05 -22.68
CA LEU A 214 6.11 -1.11 -21.57
C LEU A 214 4.80 -1.07 -20.79
N GLY A 215 4.90 -1.19 -19.47
CA GLY A 215 3.78 -1.09 -18.56
C GLY A 215 4.22 -0.40 -17.29
N ASP A 216 3.32 0.38 -16.71
CA ASP A 216 3.43 0.91 -15.37
C ASP A 216 2.34 0.26 -14.50
N VAL A 217 2.65 0.06 -13.22
CA VAL A 217 1.67 -0.37 -12.23
C VAL A 217 1.23 0.86 -11.46
N SER A 218 0.21 1.53 -11.99
CA SER A 218 -0.32 2.75 -11.38
C SER A 218 -0.78 2.48 -9.95
N GLY A 219 -0.31 3.28 -9.00
CA GLY A 219 -0.70 3.14 -7.60
C GLY A 219 -0.26 1.83 -6.96
N ALA A 220 0.82 1.18 -7.41
CA ALA A 220 1.29 -0.11 -6.89
C ALA A 220 1.25 -0.21 -5.36
N PHE A 221 1.77 0.81 -4.65
CA PHE A 221 1.78 0.83 -3.18
C PHE A 221 0.39 0.98 -2.55
N ARG A 222 -0.60 1.58 -3.23
CA ARG A 222 -1.99 1.65 -2.74
C ARG A 222 -2.66 0.29 -2.71
N HIS A 223 -2.19 -0.65 -3.54
CA HIS A 223 -2.71 -2.01 -3.61
C HIS A 223 -1.97 -2.97 -2.65
N VAL A 224 -0.90 -2.52 -1.99
CA VAL A 224 -0.19 -3.29 -0.97
C VAL A 224 -0.59 -2.78 0.40
N SER A 225 -1.42 -3.55 1.11
CA SER A 225 -1.91 -3.14 2.43
C SER A 225 -0.81 -3.20 3.49
N ILE A 226 -0.73 -2.16 4.32
CA ILE A 226 0.13 -2.13 5.53
C ILE A 226 -0.33 -3.21 6.50
N CYS A 227 0.60 -3.92 7.16
CA CYS A 227 0.27 -4.89 8.20
C CYS A 227 -0.56 -4.24 9.33
N ALA A 228 -1.67 -4.86 9.75
CA ALA A 228 -2.57 -4.29 10.75
C ALA A 228 -1.88 -4.03 12.10
N ASP A 229 -0.91 -4.87 12.48
CA ASP A 229 -0.17 -4.71 13.73
C ASP A 229 0.78 -3.51 13.72
N HIS A 230 1.20 -3.05 12.54
CA HIS A 230 2.10 -1.92 12.33
C HIS A 230 1.39 -0.66 11.83
N ALA A 231 0.06 -0.69 11.68
CA ALA A 231 -0.71 0.46 11.19
C ALA A 231 -0.57 1.72 12.07
N HIS A 232 -0.30 1.55 13.37
CA HIS A 232 -0.03 2.63 14.32
C HIS A 232 1.20 3.48 13.96
N MET A 233 2.09 3.00 13.09
CA MET A 233 3.29 3.72 12.66
C MET A 233 3.02 4.73 11.54
N PHE A 234 1.86 4.69 10.90
CA PHE A 234 1.57 5.41 9.65
C PHE A 234 0.44 6.43 9.82
N ALA A 235 0.42 7.12 10.96
CA ALA A 235 -0.56 8.16 11.24
C ALA A 235 0.07 9.54 11.08
N PHE A 236 -0.75 10.50 10.67
CA PHE A 236 -0.40 11.90 10.57
C PHE A 236 -1.62 12.75 10.93
N VAL A 237 -1.37 14.02 11.24
CA VAL A 237 -2.42 14.99 11.56
C VAL A 237 -2.68 15.86 10.34
N ILE A 238 -3.96 16.03 10.02
CA ILE A 238 -4.41 17.06 9.09
C ILE A 238 -5.16 18.08 9.96
N ASP A 239 -4.62 19.28 10.06
CA ASP A 239 -5.35 20.40 10.66
C ASP A 239 -6.37 20.90 9.62
N GLY A 240 -7.66 20.85 10.00
CA GLY A 240 -8.79 21.37 9.23
C GLY A 240 -9.14 22.79 9.63
#